data_AF-A0A0P7XVQ1-F1
#
_entry.id   AF-A0A0P7XVQ1-F1
#
_cell.length_a   1.000
_cell.length_b   1.000
_cell.length_c   1.000
_cell.angle_alpha   90.00
_cell.angle_beta   90.00
_cell.angle_gamma   90.00
#
_symmetry.space_group_name_H-M   'P 1'
#
loop_
_entity.id
_entity.type
_entity.pdbx_description
1 polymer ?
#
loop_
_entity_poly.entity_id
_entity_poly.type
_entity_poly.pdbx_seq_one_letter_code
_entity_poly.pdbx_strand_id
1 'polypeptide(L)'
;MFVRAINGEAFPVSRVERIWREDGPNKTTDGFAEIEGVGRVRLFYREYERIFAGDVTFVPAGPGWKTLERFEDDEGYELLENDVLSWGVYAGGYIVPVTLEGVDCGDAQYEAFLRPDGKIVDKTGMNELSRKDFYKDGNA
;
A
#
# COMPACT_ATOMS: atom_id res chain seq x y z
N MET A 1 4.10 -13.57 -15.12
CA MET A 1 3.70 -12.28 -14.51
C MET A 1 2.38 -11.86 -15.13
N PHE A 2 1.46 -11.27 -14.36
CA PHE A 2 0.11 -10.87 -14.81
C PHE A 2 -0.15 -9.41 -14.44
N VAL A 3 -1.05 -8.74 -15.17
CA VAL A 3 -1.67 -7.46 -14.79
C VAL A 3 -3.12 -7.70 -14.40
N ARG A 4 -3.57 -7.07 -13.31
CA ARG A 4 -4.95 -7.18 -12.82
C ARG A 4 -5.76 -5.94 -13.17
N ALA A 5 -6.91 -6.16 -13.79
CA ALA A 5 -7.90 -5.12 -14.06
C ALA A 5 -8.76 -4.87 -12.82
N ILE A 6 -9.41 -3.70 -12.78
CA ILE A 6 -10.27 -3.29 -11.65
C ILE A 6 -11.50 -4.19 -11.46
N ASN A 7 -11.90 -4.92 -12.50
CA ASN A 7 -12.98 -5.92 -12.46
C ASN A 7 -12.54 -7.27 -11.87
N GLY A 8 -11.28 -7.41 -11.44
CA GLY A 8 -10.71 -8.63 -10.87
C GLY A 8 -10.11 -9.60 -11.88
N GLU A 9 -10.27 -9.35 -13.19
CA GLU A 9 -9.65 -10.19 -14.23
C GLU A 9 -8.13 -10.01 -14.24
N ALA A 10 -7.42 -11.10 -14.54
CA ALA A 10 -5.96 -11.12 -14.63
C ALA A 10 -5.51 -11.51 -16.04
N PHE A 11 -4.64 -10.69 -16.64
CA PHE A 11 -4.12 -10.89 -17.99
C PHE A 11 -2.62 -11.17 -17.95
N PRO A 12 -2.10 -12.15 -18.70
CA PRO A 12 -0.67 -12.41 -18.74
C PRO A 12 0.06 -11.22 -19.38
N VAL A 13 1.19 -10.81 -18.81
CA VAL A 13 1.98 -9.66 -19.31
C VAL A 13 2.36 -9.80 -20.78
N SER A 14 2.51 -11.03 -21.29
CA SER A 14 2.79 -11.30 -22.70
C SER A 14 1.72 -10.82 -23.68
N ARG A 15 0.50 -10.53 -23.20
CA ARG A 15 -0.62 -9.98 -23.99
C ARG A 15 -0.78 -8.46 -23.82
N VAL A 16 0.03 -7.84 -22.98
CA VAL A 16 -0.07 -6.40 -22.71
C VAL A 16 0.76 -5.65 -23.74
N GLU A 17 0.09 -4.87 -24.59
CA GLU A 17 0.76 -4.11 -25.65
C GLU A 17 1.31 -2.79 -25.13
N ARG A 18 0.55 -2.13 -24.24
CA ARG A 18 0.91 -0.84 -23.66
C ARG A 18 0.28 -0.68 -22.29
N ILE A 19 0.99 0.01 -21.39
CA ILE A 19 0.46 0.47 -20.10
C ILE A 19 0.71 1.98 -20.01
N TRP A 20 -0.27 2.75 -19.53
CA TRP A 20 -0.13 4.20 -19.34
C TRP A 20 -1.01 4.71 -18.20
N ARG A 21 -0.81 5.98 -17.83
CA ARG A 21 -1.62 6.72 -16.86
C ARG A 21 -2.46 7.77 -17.59
N GLU A 22 -3.69 7.99 -17.13
CA GLU A 22 -4.52 9.12 -17.56
C GLU A 22 -5.07 9.85 -16.33
N ASP A 23 -5.08 11.19 -16.38
CA ASP A 23 -5.67 11.99 -15.33
C ASP A 23 -7.19 12.11 -15.52
N GLY A 24 -7.92 11.70 -14.49
CA GLY A 24 -9.36 11.81 -14.40
C GLY A 24 -9.82 13.22 -14.00
N PRO A 25 -11.13 13.52 -14.18
CA PRO A 25 -11.70 14.84 -13.93
C PRO A 25 -11.54 15.36 -12.49
N ASN A 26 -11.25 14.48 -11.52
CA ASN A 26 -11.08 14.81 -10.11
C ASN A 26 -9.61 14.79 -9.64
N LYS A 27 -8.64 15.00 -10.56
CA LYS A 27 -7.19 14.85 -10.28
C LYS A 27 -6.80 13.45 -9.78
N THR A 28 -7.64 12.46 -10.03
CA THR A 28 -7.33 11.05 -9.81
C THR A 28 -6.54 10.56 -11.01
N THR A 29 -5.31 10.09 -10.82
CA THR A 29 -4.60 9.40 -11.89
C THR A 29 -5.06 7.94 -11.93
N ASP A 30 -5.39 7.44 -13.11
CA ASP A 30 -5.81 6.06 -13.34
C ASP A 30 -4.83 5.34 -14.24
N GLY A 31 -4.56 4.07 -13.95
CA GLY A 31 -3.76 3.20 -14.81
C GLY A 31 -4.61 2.45 -15.82
N PHE A 32 -4.12 2.37 -17.05
CA PHE A 32 -4.73 1.62 -18.14
C PHE A 32 -3.73 0.69 -18.80
N ALA A 33 -4.24 -0.41 -19.35
CA ALA A 33 -3.49 -1.29 -20.24
C ALA A 33 -4.28 -1.54 -21.53
N GLU A 34 -3.57 -1.69 -22.65
CA GLU A 34 -4.12 -2.23 -23.90
C GLU A 34 -3.76 -3.71 -23.95
N ILE A 35 -4.78 -4.57 -24.02
CA ILE A 35 -4.63 -6.03 -23.98
C ILE A 35 -4.99 -6.63 -25.34
N GLU A 36 -4.08 -7.40 -25.93
CA GLU A 36 -4.29 -8.07 -27.22
C GLU A 36 -5.60 -8.89 -27.19
N GLY A 37 -6.50 -8.59 -28.15
CA GLY A 37 -7.78 -9.28 -28.30
C GLY A 37 -8.87 -8.91 -27.28
N VAL A 38 -8.62 -7.93 -26.41
CA VAL A 38 -9.59 -7.41 -25.43
C VAL A 38 -9.76 -5.89 -25.57
N GLY A 39 -8.65 -5.17 -25.77
CA GLY A 39 -8.61 -3.73 -25.87
C GLY A 39 -8.23 -3.04 -24.56
N ARG A 40 -8.64 -1.77 -24.42
CA ARG A 40 -8.36 -0.94 -23.25
C ARG A 40 -9.05 -1.46 -21.98
N VAL A 41 -8.27 -1.74 -20.95
CA VAL A 41 -8.73 -2.10 -19.59
C VAL A 41 -8.19 -1.11 -18.56
N ARG A 42 -9.01 -0.79 -17.56
CA ARG A 42 -8.58 -0.02 -16.39
C ARG A 42 -7.95 -0.97 -15.38
N LEU A 43 -6.74 -0.64 -14.94
CA LEU A 43 -5.97 -1.43 -14.00
C LEU A 43 -6.41 -1.15 -12.57
N PHE A 44 -6.25 -2.17 -11.72
CA PHE A 44 -6.36 -1.98 -10.28
C PHE A 44 -5.27 -0.99 -9.82
N TYR A 45 -5.60 -0.06 -8.91
CA TYR A 45 -4.71 1.04 -8.52
C TYR A 45 -3.31 0.53 -8.14
N ARG A 46 -3.25 -0.45 -7.23
CA ARG A 46 -1.98 -1.05 -6.79
C ARG A 46 -1.17 -1.69 -7.92
N GLU A 47 -1.84 -2.24 -8.92
CA GLU A 47 -1.14 -2.93 -10.00
C GLU A 47 -0.39 -1.94 -10.88
N TYR A 48 -1.04 -0.84 -11.28
CA TYR A 48 -0.36 0.17 -12.07
C TYR A 48 0.66 0.94 -11.22
N GLU A 49 0.37 1.24 -9.95
CA GLU A 49 1.35 1.82 -9.04
C GLU A 49 2.60 0.95 -8.96
N ARG A 50 2.46 -0.37 -8.74
CA ARG A 50 3.59 -1.32 -8.76
C ARG A 50 4.40 -1.27 -10.06
N ILE A 51 3.71 -1.11 -11.20
CA ILE A 51 4.36 -1.07 -12.53
C ILE A 51 5.09 0.25 -12.77
N PHE A 52 4.52 1.37 -12.32
CA PHE A 52 5.03 2.71 -12.59
C PHE A 52 5.88 3.32 -11.47
N ALA A 53 5.87 2.75 -10.27
CA ALA A 53 6.62 3.29 -9.15
C ALA A 53 8.15 3.12 -9.30
N GLY A 54 8.61 2.47 -10.38
CA GLY A 54 10.01 2.41 -10.77
C GLY A 54 10.82 1.44 -9.92
N ASP A 55 12.15 1.62 -9.91
CA ASP A 55 13.04 0.81 -9.09
C ASP A 55 12.73 1.01 -7.60
N VAL A 56 12.52 -0.11 -6.90
CA VAL A 56 12.34 -0.14 -5.45
C VAL A 56 13.66 -0.55 -4.82
N THR A 57 14.16 0.30 -3.91
CA THR A 57 15.29 -0.06 -3.07
C THR A 57 14.78 -0.58 -1.73
N PHE A 58 15.18 -1.78 -1.34
CA PHE A 58 14.83 -2.33 -0.04
C PHE A 58 15.90 -2.00 0.99
N VAL A 59 15.47 -1.40 2.10
CA VAL A 59 16.34 -1.06 3.24
C VAL A 59 15.90 -1.89 4.45
N PRO A 60 16.80 -2.62 5.14
CA PRO A 60 16.43 -3.35 6.35
C PRO A 60 15.80 -2.43 7.40
N ALA A 61 14.73 -2.90 8.04
CA ALA A 61 14.16 -2.20 9.18
C ALA A 61 14.99 -2.45 10.44
N GLY A 62 15.07 -1.45 11.32
CA GLY A 62 15.62 -1.66 12.65
C GLY A 62 14.70 -2.59 13.47
N PRO A 63 15.23 -3.30 14.48
CA PRO A 63 14.40 -4.16 15.32
C PRO A 63 13.36 -3.34 16.09
N GLY A 64 12.16 -3.91 16.27
CA GLY A 64 11.07 -3.31 17.05
C GLY A 64 10.15 -2.37 16.28
N TRP A 65 10.35 -2.19 14.98
CA TRP A 65 9.38 -1.51 14.11
C TRP A 65 8.20 -2.42 13.79
N LYS A 66 6.99 -1.88 13.92
CA LYS A 66 5.75 -2.60 13.61
C LYS A 66 4.80 -1.72 12.80
N THR A 67 4.01 -2.32 11.92
CA THR A 67 2.82 -1.67 11.37
C THR A 67 1.64 -1.90 12.29
N LEU A 68 0.70 -0.96 12.33
CA LEU A 68 -0.58 -1.06 13.02
C LEU A 68 -1.67 -1.11 11.96
N GLU A 69 -2.37 -2.24 11.88
CA GLU A 69 -3.45 -2.47 10.92
C GLU A 69 -4.77 -2.59 11.65
N ARG A 70 -5.77 -1.85 11.19
CA ARG A 70 -7.12 -1.95 11.71
C ARG A 70 -7.80 -3.18 11.11
N PHE A 71 -8.22 -4.08 12.00
CA PHE A 71 -9.12 -5.17 11.68
C PHE A 71 -10.48 -4.84 12.29
N GLU A 72 -11.54 -4.86 11.48
CA GLU A 72 -12.91 -4.58 11.94
C GLU A 72 -13.80 -5.76 11.59
N ASP A 73 -14.50 -6.28 12.60
CA ASP A 73 -15.46 -7.37 12.47
C ASP A 73 -16.79 -7.02 13.16
N ASP A 74 -17.73 -7.97 13.18
CA ASP A 74 -19.05 -7.78 13.79
C ASP A 74 -18.99 -7.56 15.33
N GLU A 75 -17.85 -7.83 15.97
CA GLU A 75 -17.63 -7.70 17.42
C GLU A 75 -16.92 -6.39 17.80
N GLY A 76 -16.34 -5.68 16.84
CA GLY A 76 -15.72 -4.37 17.03
C GLY A 76 -14.49 -4.18 16.16
N TYR A 77 -13.52 -3.42 16.67
CA TYR A 77 -12.25 -3.24 15.99
C TYR A 77 -11.08 -3.73 16.86
N GLU A 78 -10.07 -4.29 16.19
CA GLU A 78 -8.79 -4.69 16.74
C GLU A 78 -7.66 -3.99 15.95
N LEU A 79 -6.55 -3.69 16.62
CA LEU A 79 -5.33 -3.23 15.96
C LEU A 79 -4.30 -4.36 15.97
N LEU A 80 -4.06 -4.91 14.79
CA LEU A 80 -3.07 -5.95 14.55
C LEU A 80 -1.68 -5.32 14.43
N GLU A 81 -0.70 -5.96 15.08
CA GLU A 81 0.70 -5.55 15.03
C GLU A 81 1.50 -6.51 14.16
N ASN A 82 2.07 -6.01 13.06
CA ASN A 82 2.93 -6.80 12.19
C ASN A 82 4.36 -6.28 12.21
N ASP A 83 5.34 -7.16 12.40
CA ASP A 83 6.75 -6.77 12.37
C ASP A 83 7.17 -6.28 10.98
N VAL A 84 7.84 -5.12 10.95
CA VAL A 84 8.44 -4.59 9.73
C VAL A 84 9.81 -5.23 9.56
N LEU A 85 9.98 -5.96 8.46
CA LEU A 85 11.23 -6.63 8.10
C LEU A 85 12.15 -5.71 7.28
N SER A 86 11.56 -4.94 6.37
CA SER A 86 12.28 -3.98 5.54
C SER A 86 11.37 -2.85 5.08
N TRP A 87 11.97 -1.82 4.48
CA TRP A 87 11.31 -0.68 3.89
C TRP A 87 11.55 -0.70 2.38
N GLY A 88 10.50 -0.72 1.59
CA GLY A 88 10.57 -0.45 0.16
C GLY A 88 10.59 1.05 -0.07
N VAL A 89 11.70 1.56 -0.61
CA VAL A 89 11.86 2.98 -0.95
C VAL A 89 11.78 3.13 -2.46
N TYR A 90 10.71 3.77 -2.91
CA TYR A 90 10.49 4.08 -4.32
C TYR A 90 11.28 5.32 -4.72
N ALA A 91 11.67 5.42 -6.00
CA ALA A 91 12.41 6.56 -6.54
C ALA A 91 11.72 7.92 -6.33
N GLY A 92 10.38 7.93 -6.17
CA GLY A 92 9.59 9.11 -5.82
C GLY A 92 9.62 9.52 -4.34
N GLY A 93 10.41 8.85 -3.50
CA GLY A 93 10.49 9.09 -2.06
C GLY A 93 9.36 8.47 -1.24
N TYR A 94 8.47 7.71 -1.87
CA TYR A 94 7.44 6.93 -1.19
C TYR A 94 8.07 5.73 -0.49
N ILE A 95 7.69 5.50 0.78
CA ILE A 95 8.23 4.41 1.62
C ILE A 95 7.08 3.50 2.03
N VAL A 96 7.24 2.20 1.81
CA VAL A 96 6.29 1.16 2.22
C VAL A 96 6.94 0.16 3.18
N PRO A 97 6.21 -0.32 4.20
CA PRO A 97 6.68 -1.42 5.02
C PRO A 97 6.62 -2.74 4.23
N VAL A 98 7.56 -3.63 4.55
CA VAL A 98 7.54 -5.02 4.10
C VAL A 98 7.40 -5.90 5.33
N THR A 99 6.33 -6.67 5.39
CA THR A 99 6.02 -7.60 6.48
C THR A 99 6.16 -9.04 5.98
N LEU A 100 5.90 -10.03 6.85
CA LEU A 100 5.83 -11.44 6.44
C LEU A 100 4.70 -11.71 5.43
N GLU A 101 3.66 -10.88 5.41
CA GLU A 101 2.52 -11.03 4.50
C GLU A 101 2.78 -10.42 3.12
N GLY A 102 3.82 -9.59 2.99
CA GLY A 102 4.31 -9.05 1.72
C GLY A 102 4.65 -7.56 1.78
N VAL A 103 4.80 -6.98 0.58
CA VAL A 103 4.92 -5.52 0.40
C VAL A 103 3.51 -4.97 0.21
N ASP A 104 3.04 -4.17 1.15
CA ASP A 104 1.75 -3.50 1.01
C ASP A 104 1.92 -2.14 0.32
N CYS A 105 1.45 -2.08 -0.92
CA CYS A 105 1.54 -0.89 -1.77
C CYS A 105 0.24 -0.06 -1.78
N GLY A 106 -0.52 -0.03 -0.67
CA GLY A 106 -1.54 1.02 -0.47
C GLY A 106 -2.98 0.62 -0.75
N ASP A 107 -3.50 -0.39 -0.05
CA ASP A 107 -4.94 -0.41 0.33
C ASP A 107 -5.13 -1.14 1.68
N ALA A 108 -4.07 -1.75 2.28
CA ALA A 108 -4.16 -2.14 3.68
C ALA A 108 -3.92 -0.87 4.50
N GLN A 109 -4.86 -0.66 5.40
CA GLN A 109 -5.04 0.51 6.21
C GLN A 109 -3.95 0.54 7.29
N TYR A 110 -2.68 0.77 6.94
CA TYR A 110 -1.73 1.16 7.97
C TYR A 110 -2.09 2.57 8.42
N GLU A 111 -2.92 2.62 9.45
CA GLU A 111 -3.29 3.86 10.11
C GLU A 111 -2.04 4.51 10.71
N ALA A 112 -1.09 3.70 11.19
CA ALA A 112 0.16 4.15 11.75
C ALA A 112 1.27 3.08 11.85
N PHE A 113 2.48 3.54 12.19
CA PHE A 113 3.65 2.72 12.52
C PHE A 113 3.99 2.86 14.00
N LEU A 114 4.30 1.75 14.66
CA LEU A 114 4.86 1.75 16.01
C LEU A 114 6.39 1.71 15.92
N ARG A 115 7.03 2.73 16.47
CA ARG A 115 8.48 2.85 16.58
C ARG A 115 9.03 2.01 17.74
N PRO A 116 10.33 1.65 17.70
CA PRO A 116 10.98 0.95 18.81
C PRO A 116 10.97 1.70 20.15
N ASP A 117 10.82 3.03 20.13
CA ASP A 117 10.70 3.87 21.33
C ASP A 117 9.26 3.96 21.87
N GLY A 118 8.32 3.22 21.29
CA GLY A 118 6.93 3.16 21.71
C GLY A 118 6.05 4.28 21.17
N LYS A 119 6.59 5.16 20.32
CA LYS A 119 5.82 6.23 19.67
C LYS A 119 5.11 5.72 18.42
N ILE A 120 3.91 6.24 18.18
CA ILE A 120 3.13 5.94 16.99
C ILE A 120 3.26 7.09 16.00
N VAL A 121 3.57 6.77 14.74
CA VAL A 121 3.62 7.71 13.62
C VAL A 121 2.49 7.37 12.67
N ASP A 122 1.47 8.22 12.60
CA ASP A 122 0.36 8.02 11.67
C ASP A 122 0.77 8.29 10.20
N LYS A 123 -0.14 8.00 9.27
CA LYS A 123 0.04 8.26 7.83
C LYS A 123 0.37 9.71 7.45
N THR A 124 0.14 10.68 8.34
CA THR A 124 0.48 12.09 8.10
C THR A 124 1.92 12.40 8.51
N GLY A 125 2.55 11.54 9.30
CA GLY A 125 3.92 11.70 9.79
C GLY A 125 4.12 12.84 10.78
N MET A 126 3.07 13.63 11.06
CA MET A 126 3.14 14.85 11.87
C MET A 126 2.69 14.64 13.32
N ASN A 127 1.91 13.59 13.59
CA ASN A 127 1.43 13.28 14.93
C ASN A 127 2.25 12.13 15.54
N GLU A 128 3.04 12.45 16.56
CA GLU A 128 3.63 11.45 17.45
C GLU A 128 2.64 11.17 18.59
N LEU A 129 1.82 10.13 18.44
CA LEU A 129 0.86 9.74 19.46
C LEU A 129 1.48 8.72 20.42
N SER A 130 1.10 8.81 21.70
CA SER A 130 1.34 7.70 22.62
C SER A 130 0.42 6.54 22.23
N ARG A 131 0.84 5.32 22.54
CA ARG A 131 0.02 4.11 22.35
C ARG A 131 -1.40 4.33 22.88
N LYS A 132 -1.51 4.76 24.14
CA LYS A 132 -2.80 4.99 24.82
C LYS A 132 -3.70 5.99 24.11
N ASP A 133 -3.15 7.01 23.45
CA ASP A 133 -3.94 8.04 22.79
C ASP A 133 -4.43 7.58 21.42
N PHE A 134 -3.59 6.88 20.67
CA PHE A 134 -3.97 6.27 19.38
C PHE A 134 -5.12 5.25 19.55
N TYR A 135 -5.05 4.40 20.58
CA TYR A 135 -6.12 3.42 20.87
C TYR A 135 -7.43 4.06 21.35
N LYS A 136 -7.43 5.32 21.80
CA LYS A 136 -8.66 6.03 22.18
C LYS A 136 -9.36 6.65 20.97
N ASP A 137 -8.59 7.19 20.03
CA ASP A 137 -9.14 7.80 18.82
C ASP A 137 -9.75 6.74 17.88
N GLY A 138 -9.27 5.49 17.91
CA GLY A 138 -9.90 4.38 17.19
C GLY A 138 -11.22 3.87 17.80
N ASN A 139 -11.52 4.23 19.06
CA ASN A 139 -12.69 3.81 19.85
C ASN A 139 -13.84 4.85 19.86
N ALA A 140 -13.72 5.91 19.06
CA ALA A 140 -14.65 7.05 19.03
C ALA A 140 -15.63 6.99 17.85
#